data_AF-A0A8C0GCY4-F1
#
_entry.id   AF-A0A8C0GCY4-F1
#
_cell.length_a   1.000
_cell.length_b   1.000
_cell.length_c   1.000
_cell.angle_alpha   90.00
_cell.angle_beta   90.00
_cell.angle_gamma   90.00
#
_symmetry.space_group_name_H-M   'P 1'
#
loop_
_entity.id
_entity.type
_entity.pdbx_description
1 polymer ?
#
loop_
_entity_poly.entity_id
_entity_poly.type
_entity_poly.pdbx_seq_one_letter_code
_entity_poly.pdbx_strand_id
1 'polypeptide(L)'
;MAKATGFVCAFLLLASFCCQSLAQKAPGTPDKCCFTFQTSRIKKGNIVGWFLTNPECSYPAVVFKTRKGKEICANPDKRWVKKYQGFFQTNSLSVPS
;
A
#
# COMPACT_ATOMS: atom_id res chain seq x y z
N MET A 1 -30.28 45.83 4.65
CA MET A 1 -28.90 45.34 4.90
C MET A 1 -28.93 43.82 5.15
N ALA A 2 -29.39 42.99 4.20
CA ALA A 2 -29.58 41.55 4.45
C ALA A 2 -28.94 40.64 3.38
N LYS A 3 -28.27 41.22 2.39
CA LYS A 3 -27.63 40.46 1.30
C LYS A 3 -26.21 40.02 1.60
N ALA A 4 -25.51 40.74 2.50
CA ALA A 4 -24.13 40.45 2.84
C ALA A 4 -23.99 39.18 3.70
N THR A 5 -24.96 38.92 4.59
CA THR A 5 -24.91 37.81 5.55
C THR A 5 -25.06 36.45 4.87
N GLY A 6 -25.89 36.35 3.83
CA GLY A 6 -26.07 35.10 3.08
C GLY A 6 -24.84 34.71 2.26
N PHE A 7 -24.16 35.69 1.67
CA PHE A 7 -22.96 35.46 0.85
C PHE A 7 -21.76 35.05 1.69
N VAL A 8 -21.60 35.66 2.88
CA VAL A 8 -20.57 35.28 3.86
C VAL A 8 -20.76 33.85 4.36
N CYS A 9 -22.00 33.45 4.69
CA CYS A 9 -22.29 32.07 5.11
C CYS A 9 -22.07 31.06 3.98
N ALA A 10 -22.42 31.39 2.73
CA ALA A 10 -22.18 30.51 1.59
C ALA A 10 -20.69 30.27 1.32
N PHE A 11 -19.85 31.32 1.41
CA PHE A 11 -18.39 31.18 1.29
C PHE A 11 -17.77 30.37 2.44
N LEU A 12 -18.27 30.56 3.68
CA LEU A 12 -17.81 29.78 4.84
C LEU A 12 -18.15 28.29 4.72
N LEU A 13 -19.31 27.94 4.14
CA LEU A 13 -19.72 26.55 3.91
C LEU A 13 -18.96 25.87 2.75
N LEU A 14 -18.58 26.62 1.70
CA LEU A 14 -17.72 26.08 0.63
C LEU A 14 -16.30 25.80 1.12
N ALA A 15 -15.77 26.66 2.00
CA ALA A 15 -14.44 26.48 2.57
C ALA A 15 -14.35 25.26 3.50
N SER A 16 -15.40 24.95 4.26
CA SER A 16 -15.43 23.77 5.14
C SER A 16 -15.54 22.46 4.36
N PHE A 17 -16.24 22.44 3.21
CA PHE A 17 -16.38 21.26 2.36
C PHE A 17 -15.08 20.88 1.64
N CYS A 18 -14.19 21.86 1.40
CA CYS A 18 -12.88 21.62 0.77
C CYS A 18 -11.90 20.87 1.68
N CYS A 19 -12.10 20.93 3.01
CA CYS A 19 -11.27 20.18 3.97
C CYS A 19 -11.68 18.71 4.08
N GLN A 20 -12.92 18.33 3.70
CA GLN A 20 -13.38 16.95 3.75
C GLN A 20 -12.87 16.11 2.56
N SER A 21 -12.53 16.76 1.44
CA SER A 21 -11.88 16.12 0.30
C SER A 21 -10.37 16.02 0.45
N LEU A 22 -9.78 16.74 1.42
CA LEU A 22 -8.46 16.46 1.96
C LEU A 22 -8.48 15.22 2.88
N ALA A 23 -9.06 14.12 2.39
CA ALA A 23 -8.47 12.80 2.67
C ALA A 23 -7.15 12.70 1.88
N GLN A 24 -6.27 13.68 2.07
CA GLN A 24 -4.85 13.56 1.78
C GLN A 24 -4.37 12.52 2.76
N LYS A 25 -4.32 11.30 2.23
CA LYS A 25 -3.61 10.16 2.75
C LYS A 25 -2.44 10.62 3.60
N ALA A 26 -2.54 10.39 4.91
CA ALA A 26 -1.51 10.76 5.85
C ALA A 26 -0.17 10.13 5.40
N PRO A 27 0.96 10.86 5.48
CA PRO A 27 2.27 10.24 5.33
C PRO A 27 2.39 9.18 6.44
N GLY A 28 2.48 7.90 6.06
CA GLY A 28 2.46 6.79 7.02
C GLY A 28 1.17 5.96 7.07
N THR A 29 0.35 5.94 6.01
CA THR A 29 -0.67 4.88 5.88
C THR A 29 0.02 3.57 5.44
N PRO A 30 -0.16 2.45 6.17
CA PRO A 30 0.51 1.19 5.87
C PRO A 30 -0.06 0.53 4.63
N ASP A 31 0.44 0.89 3.44
CA ASP A 31 -0.38 0.79 2.23
C ASP A 31 -0.61 -0.62 1.64
N LYS A 32 -0.03 -1.66 2.24
CA LYS A 32 -0.19 -3.04 1.78
C LYS A 32 -0.15 -4.01 2.95
N CYS A 33 -1.31 -4.45 3.41
CA CYS A 33 -1.45 -5.62 4.28
C CYS A 33 -1.96 -6.84 3.50
N CYS A 34 -1.48 -8.03 3.88
CA CYS A 34 -1.90 -9.29 3.29
C CYS A 34 -2.77 -10.07 4.28
N PHE A 35 -3.96 -10.44 3.86
CA PHE A 35 -4.87 -11.30 4.63
C PHE A 35 -4.91 -12.73 4.08
N THR A 36 -4.52 -12.90 2.82
CA THR A 36 -4.46 -14.17 2.14
C THR A 36 -3.06 -14.42 1.60
N PHE A 37 -2.63 -15.66 1.69
CA PHE A 37 -1.28 -16.08 1.29
C PHE A 37 -1.37 -17.07 0.14
N GLN A 38 -0.46 -16.92 -0.80
CA GLN A 38 -0.29 -17.86 -1.88
C GLN A 38 0.16 -19.22 -1.33
N THR A 39 -0.67 -20.24 -1.58
CA THR A 39 -0.42 -21.63 -1.18
C THR A 39 0.58 -22.29 -2.12
N SER A 40 0.43 -22.06 -3.43
CA SER A 40 1.25 -22.68 -4.48
C SER A 40 2.53 -21.91 -4.77
N ARG A 41 3.65 -22.63 -4.89
CA ARG A 41 4.95 -22.03 -5.19
C ARG A 41 4.95 -21.31 -6.55
N ILE A 42 5.36 -20.05 -6.55
CA ILE A 42 5.51 -19.25 -7.76
C ILE A 42 6.80 -19.71 -8.49
N LYS A 43 6.73 -19.84 -9.82
CA LYS A 43 7.93 -20.09 -10.64
C LYS A 43 8.89 -18.90 -10.54
N LYS A 44 10.14 -19.14 -10.13
CA LYS A 44 11.15 -18.08 -9.90
C LYS A 44 11.29 -17.13 -11.10
N GLY A 45 11.29 -17.64 -12.34
CA GLY A 45 11.44 -16.84 -13.55
C GLY A 45 10.34 -15.78 -13.76
N ASN A 46 9.19 -15.93 -13.10
CA ASN A 46 8.09 -14.98 -13.18
C ASN A 46 8.20 -13.83 -12.17
N ILE A 47 9.15 -13.87 -11.24
CA ILE A 47 9.33 -12.87 -10.19
C ILE A 47 10.38 -11.87 -10.67
N VAL A 48 10.11 -10.58 -10.43
CA VAL A 48 11.04 -9.47 -10.74
C VAL A 48 11.56 -8.79 -9.48
N GLY A 49 10.90 -8.98 -8.34
CA GLY A 49 11.31 -8.40 -7.07
C GLY A 49 10.36 -8.79 -5.95
N TRP A 50 10.64 -8.28 -4.76
CA TRP A 50 9.81 -8.44 -3.58
C TRP A 50 9.98 -7.27 -2.63
N PHE A 51 8.99 -7.08 -1.76
CA PHE A 51 9.02 -6.13 -0.65
C PHE A 51 8.28 -6.74 0.55
N LEU A 52 8.48 -6.15 1.73
CA LEU A 52 7.75 -6.53 2.94
C LEU A 52 6.48 -5.69 3.06
N THR A 53 5.42 -6.30 3.59
CA THR A 53 4.26 -5.53 4.05
C THR A 53 4.65 -4.57 5.16
N ASN A 54 3.82 -3.57 5.41
CA ASN A 54 4.09 -2.63 6.49
C ASN A 54 4.15 -3.37 7.85
N PRO A 55 5.10 -3.02 8.74
CA PRO A 55 5.19 -3.58 10.08
C PRO A 55 3.92 -3.43 10.95
N GLU A 56 3.05 -2.46 10.66
CA GLU A 56 1.77 -2.27 11.36
C GLU A 56 0.71 -3.33 11.00
N CYS A 57 0.93 -4.12 9.95
CA CYS A 57 0.00 -5.19 9.59
C CYS A 57 0.02 -6.31 10.63
N SER A 58 -1.16 -6.79 11.04
CA SER A 58 -1.28 -7.91 12.00
C SER A 58 -0.61 -9.21 11.53
N TYR A 59 -0.46 -9.37 10.21
CA TYR A 59 0.22 -10.52 9.61
C TYR A 59 1.39 -10.05 8.74
N PRO A 60 2.65 -10.30 9.15
CA PRO A 60 3.80 -9.96 8.34
C PRO A 60 3.83 -10.83 7.09
N ALA A 61 4.04 -10.21 5.93
CA ALA A 61 4.06 -10.92 4.66
C ALA A 61 5.14 -10.40 3.71
N VAL A 62 5.53 -11.27 2.78
CA VAL A 62 6.44 -10.96 1.69
C VAL A 62 5.62 -10.86 0.43
N VAL A 63 5.64 -9.70 -0.22
CA VAL A 63 4.90 -9.48 -1.46
C VAL A 63 5.87 -9.63 -2.63
N PHE A 64 5.63 -10.63 -3.48
CA PHE A 64 6.39 -10.81 -4.72
C PHE A 64 5.75 -10.05 -5.87
N LYS A 65 6.55 -9.22 -6.56
CA LYS A 65 6.16 -8.59 -7.81
C LYS A 65 6.52 -9.51 -8.96
N THR A 66 5.53 -9.79 -9.81
CA THR A 66 5.72 -10.63 -10.99
C THR A 66 5.99 -9.81 -12.25
N ARG A 67 6.57 -10.43 -13.28
CA ARG A 67 6.78 -9.81 -14.60
C ARG A 67 5.50 -9.27 -15.24
N LYS A 68 4.36 -9.88 -14.89
CA LYS A 68 3.03 -9.44 -15.35
C LYS A 68 2.46 -8.28 -14.53
N GLY A 69 3.25 -7.66 -13.65
CA GLY A 69 2.82 -6.57 -12.78
C GLY A 69 1.93 -7.00 -11.61
N LYS A 70 1.62 -8.29 -11.46
CA LYS A 70 0.84 -8.80 -10.32
C LYS A 70 1.69 -8.87 -9.06
N GLU A 71 1.09 -8.49 -7.95
CA GLU A 71 1.64 -8.62 -6.60
C GLU A 71 1.03 -9.84 -5.92
N ILE A 72 1.87 -10.69 -5.33
CA ILE A 72 1.44 -11.94 -4.70
C ILE A 72 1.98 -11.98 -3.27
N CYS A 73 1.06 -12.00 -2.31
CA CYS A 73 1.36 -12.20 -0.89
C CYS A 73 1.85 -13.62 -0.63
N ALA A 74 2.98 -13.76 0.05
CA ALA A 74 3.57 -15.04 0.40
C ALA A 74 3.96 -15.04 1.89
N ASN A 75 3.74 -16.20 2.53
CA ASN A 75 4.04 -16.37 3.94
C ASN A 75 5.58 -16.44 4.16
N PRO A 76 6.16 -15.60 5.04
CA PRO A 76 7.61 -15.52 5.25
C PRO A 76 8.23 -16.82 5.77
N ASP A 77 7.45 -17.68 6.43
CA ASP A 77 7.93 -18.95 7.01
C ASP A 77 8.15 -20.04 5.96
N LYS A 78 7.60 -19.88 4.76
CA LYS A 78 7.77 -20.87 3.69
C LYS A 78 9.21 -20.86 3.18
N ARG A 79 9.83 -22.05 3.14
CA ARG A 79 11.23 -22.24 2.70
C ARG A 79 11.53 -21.64 1.32
N TRP A 80 10.59 -21.71 0.38
CA TRP A 80 10.76 -21.14 -0.97
C TRP A 80 10.76 -19.61 -0.98
N VAL A 81 10.04 -18.98 -0.04
CA VAL A 81 9.97 -17.52 0.11
C VAL A 81 11.31 -16.99 0.57
N LYS A 82 11.86 -17.57 1.65
CA LYS A 82 13.21 -17.26 2.16
C LYS A 82 14.28 -17.46 1.08
N LYS A 83 14.19 -18.55 0.30
CA LYS A 83 15.12 -18.80 -0.82
C LYS A 83 15.02 -17.73 -1.91
N TYR A 84 13.82 -17.23 -2.21
CA TYR A 84 13.63 -16.22 -3.24
C TYR A 84 14.08 -14.83 -2.81
N GLN A 85 13.96 -14.49 -1.53
CA GLN A 85 14.52 -13.25 -0.99
C GLN A 85 16.03 -13.13 -1.25
N GLY A 86 16.78 -14.23 -1.15
CA GLY A 86 18.21 -14.23 -1.46
C GLY A 86 18.55 -14.13 -2.95
N PHE A 87 17.59 -14.35 -3.85
CA PHE A 87 17.83 -14.29 -5.30
C PHE A 87 17.50 -12.95 -5.93
N PHE A 88 16.66 -12.16 -5.27
CA PHE A 88 16.22 -10.87 -5.74
C PHE A 88 16.64 -9.87 -4.67
N GLN A 89 17.49 -8.91 -4.99
CA GLN A 89 17.77 -7.83 -4.06
C GLN A 89 16.47 -7.08 -3.78
N THR A 90 16.13 -6.86 -2.52
CA THR A 90 15.15 -5.84 -2.13
C THR A 90 15.63 -4.52 -2.69
N ASN A 91 15.02 -4.05 -3.78
CA ASN A 91 15.20 -2.66 -4.14
C ASN A 91 14.40 -1.87 -3.10
N SER A 92 15.10 -1.30 -2.11
CA SER A 92 14.52 -0.46 -1.06
C SER A 92 13.64 0.67 -1.63
N LEU A 93 13.88 1.04 -2.90
CA LEU A 93 13.09 1.97 -3.70
C LEU A 93 11.67 1.49 -4.08
N SER A 94 11.27 0.26 -3.72
CA SER A 94 9.93 -0.28 -4.00
C SER A 94 9.11 -0.59 -2.75
N VAL A 95 9.58 -0.20 -1.57
CA VAL A 95 8.69 -0.04 -0.43
C VAL A 95 7.82 1.17 -0.77
N PRO A 96 6.50 1.04 -0.99
CA PRO A 96 5.66 2.22 -1.06
C PRO A 96 5.75 2.91 0.30
N SER A 97 6.37 4.09 0.32
CA SER A 97 6.28 5.03 1.45
C SER A 97 4.83 5.47 1.67
#